data_AF-A0A0S8CYJ9-F1
#
_entry.id   AF-A0A0S8CYJ9-F1
#
_cell.length_a   1.000
_cell.length_b   1.000
_cell.length_c   1.000
_cell.angle_alpha   90.00
_cell.angle_beta   90.00
_cell.angle_gamma   90.00
#
_symmetry.space_group_name_H-M   'P 1'
#
loop_
_entity.id
_entity.type
_entity.pdbx_description
1 polymer ?
#
loop_
_entity_poly.entity_id
_entity_poly.type
_entity_poly.pdbx_seq_one_letter_code
_entity_poly.pdbx_strand_id
1 'polypeptide(L)'
;MAACSEQKPPAEKAATEKAKVENLATTPEDIKKEATDLAKTTMAYTEEQKELYQEKIQEKMEEYSQKLVELETKLVMLNEQAKAEMAAEMENLRSKKAAVGEKIRELQTASGEAYEDLKEGLESAMMEMDEAYDQARSRFQE
;
A
#
# COMPACT_ATOMS: atom_id res chain seq x y z
N MET A 1 49.37 -78.08 8.88
CA MET A 1 48.79 -77.59 10.14
C MET A 1 48.56 -76.09 9.99
N ALA A 2 47.34 -75.64 10.35
CA ALA A 2 46.81 -74.26 10.39
C ALA A 2 46.75 -73.49 9.06
N ALA A 3 45.71 -72.73 8.71
CA ALA A 3 44.30 -72.64 9.09
C ALA A 3 43.63 -71.78 7.99
N CYS A 4 42.40 -72.10 7.61
CA CYS A 4 41.52 -71.27 6.75
C CYS A 4 41.30 -69.87 7.39
N SER A 5 41.09 -68.78 6.64
CA SER A 5 39.78 -68.51 6.02
C SER A 5 39.85 -67.54 4.84
N GLU A 6 39.09 -67.91 3.82
CA GLU A 6 38.87 -67.35 2.49
C GLU A 6 38.49 -65.86 2.37
N GLN A 7 38.90 -65.33 1.21
CA GLN A 7 38.38 -64.18 0.46
C GLN A 7 36.92 -64.33 0.00
N LYS A 8 36.25 -63.20 -0.28
CA LYS A 8 35.33 -63.03 -1.44
C LYS A 8 35.12 -61.52 -1.80
N PRO A 9 34.71 -61.14 -3.03
CA PRO A 9 35.60 -60.47 -4.00
C PRO A 9 34.89 -59.30 -4.77
N PRO A 10 35.10 -58.98 -6.08
CA PRO A 10 35.41 -57.63 -6.57
C PRO A 10 34.42 -57.11 -7.67
N ALA A 11 34.84 -56.09 -8.45
CA ALA A 11 34.33 -55.67 -9.78
C ALA A 11 33.00 -54.87 -9.75
N GLU A 12 32.65 -53.91 -10.63
CA GLU A 12 33.21 -53.27 -11.81
C GLU A 12 32.24 -52.13 -12.25
N LYS A 13 32.80 -51.10 -12.90
CA LYS A 13 32.25 -49.97 -13.70
C LYS A 13 30.74 -49.85 -14.02
N ALA A 14 30.24 -48.60 -13.96
CA ALA A 14 29.30 -47.96 -14.92
C ALA A 14 29.41 -46.41 -14.75
N ALA A 15 30.03 -45.64 -15.66
CA ALA A 15 29.50 -45.07 -16.91
C ALA A 15 28.36 -44.02 -16.74
N THR A 16 28.77 -42.73 -16.74
CA THR A 16 28.22 -41.55 -17.47
C THR A 16 26.71 -41.32 -17.62
N GLU A 17 26.21 -40.13 -17.21
CA GLU A 17 25.43 -39.22 -18.09
C GLU A 17 25.36 -37.75 -17.56
N LYS A 18 25.75 -36.81 -18.43
CA LYS A 18 25.36 -35.39 -18.66
C LYS A 18 24.23 -34.78 -17.78
N ALA A 19 24.11 -33.48 -17.49
CA ALA A 19 24.74 -32.23 -17.90
C ALA A 19 24.18 -31.07 -17.04
N LYS A 20 24.90 -29.93 -17.05
CA LYS A 20 24.37 -28.57 -16.88
C LYS A 20 24.02 -28.12 -15.45
N VAL A 21 25.05 -27.86 -14.63
CA VAL A 21 24.99 -26.82 -13.61
C VAL A 21 25.53 -25.54 -14.25
N GLU A 22 24.73 -24.94 -15.15
CA GLU A 22 25.06 -23.63 -15.69
C GLU A 22 24.80 -22.56 -14.63
N ASN A 23 25.89 -21.99 -14.13
CA ASN A 23 26.02 -20.58 -13.80
C ASN A 23 24.96 -19.98 -12.85
N LEU A 24 24.96 -20.44 -11.60
CA LEU A 24 24.50 -19.60 -10.49
C LEU A 24 25.60 -18.56 -10.23
N ALA A 25 25.47 -17.40 -10.86
CA ALA A 25 26.20 -16.22 -10.44
C ALA A 25 25.70 -15.85 -9.03
N THR A 26 26.39 -16.36 -8.00
CA THR A 26 26.19 -15.95 -6.60
C THR A 26 27.23 -14.89 -6.26
N THR A 27 27.14 -13.74 -6.93
CA THR A 27 27.93 -12.60 -6.49
C THR A 27 27.33 -12.07 -5.18
N PRO A 28 28.14 -11.46 -4.30
CA PRO A 28 27.62 -10.82 -3.08
C PRO A 28 26.56 -9.74 -3.36
N GLU A 29 26.51 -9.21 -4.58
CA GLU A 29 25.50 -8.25 -5.03
C GLU A 29 24.15 -8.92 -5.27
N ASP A 30 24.12 -10.09 -5.90
CA ASP A 30 22.89 -10.87 -6.13
C ASP A 30 22.28 -11.36 -4.82
N ILE A 31 23.12 -11.81 -3.88
CA ILE A 31 22.67 -12.24 -2.54
C ILE A 31 22.07 -11.06 -1.75
N LYS A 32 22.68 -9.88 -1.84
CA LYS A 32 22.11 -8.66 -1.20
C LYS A 32 20.81 -8.25 -1.87
N LYS A 33 20.74 -8.31 -3.20
CA LYS A 33 19.55 -7.94 -3.94
C LYS A 33 18.39 -8.88 -3.61
N GLU A 34 18.59 -10.19 -3.64
CA GLU A 34 17.58 -11.17 -3.24
C GLU A 34 17.17 -11.04 -1.76
N ALA A 35 18.10 -10.77 -0.85
CA ALA A 35 17.77 -10.54 0.56
C ALA A 35 16.97 -9.24 0.77
N THR A 36 17.25 -8.20 -0.02
CA THR A 36 16.50 -6.93 0.02
C THR A 36 15.13 -7.08 -0.62
N ASP A 37 15.03 -7.86 -1.70
CA ASP A 37 13.77 -8.16 -2.37
C ASP A 37 12.91 -9.06 -1.51
N LEU A 38 13.47 -10.07 -0.82
CA LEU A 38 12.73 -10.88 0.15
C LEU A 38 12.29 -10.04 1.36
N ALA A 39 13.15 -9.13 1.85
CA ALA A 39 12.78 -8.18 2.89
C ALA A 39 11.64 -7.26 2.42
N LYS A 40 11.69 -6.71 1.20
CA LYS A 40 10.58 -5.95 0.60
C LYS A 40 9.33 -6.79 0.38
N THR A 41 9.47 -8.06 0.04
CA THR A 41 8.34 -8.99 -0.19
C THR A 41 7.67 -9.39 1.13
N THR A 42 8.41 -9.36 2.24
CA THR A 42 7.88 -9.61 3.60
C THR A 42 7.49 -8.32 4.33
N MET A 43 8.04 -7.17 3.93
CA MET A 43 7.69 -5.83 4.41
C MET A 43 6.57 -5.18 3.59
N ALA A 44 6.26 -5.70 2.40
CA ALA A 44 5.02 -5.41 1.69
C ALA A 44 3.89 -5.82 2.63
N TYR A 45 3.17 -4.81 3.10
CA TYR A 45 2.13 -4.88 4.13
C TYR A 45 1.46 -6.25 4.27
N THR A 46 1.43 -6.80 5.49
CA THR A 46 0.59 -7.99 5.76
C THR A 46 -0.87 -7.64 5.48
N GLU A 47 -1.69 -8.61 5.06
CA GLU A 47 -3.11 -8.37 4.76
C GLU A 47 -3.84 -7.71 5.95
N GLU A 48 -3.52 -8.11 7.19
CA GLU A 48 -4.03 -7.47 8.42
C GLU A 48 -3.69 -5.97 8.50
N GLN A 49 -2.46 -5.56 8.13
CA GLN A 49 -2.09 -4.15 8.13
C GLN A 49 -2.82 -3.36 7.03
N LYS A 50 -3.08 -3.99 5.88
CA LYS A 50 -3.88 -3.37 4.81
C LYS A 50 -5.32 -3.20 5.24
N GLU A 51 -5.91 -4.22 5.86
CA GLU A 51 -7.28 -4.18 6.41
C GLU A 51 -7.41 -3.05 7.43
N LEU A 52 -6.51 -2.99 8.43
CA LEU A 52 -6.50 -1.92 9.44
C LEU A 52 -6.34 -0.53 8.81
N TYR A 53 -5.54 -0.41 7.75
CA TYR A 53 -5.40 0.86 7.03
C TYR A 53 -6.67 1.25 6.29
N GLN A 54 -7.32 0.28 5.61
CA GLN A 54 -8.59 0.50 4.92
C GLN A 54 -9.71 0.91 5.88
N GLU A 55 -9.81 0.27 7.04
CA GLU A 55 -10.79 0.63 8.09
C GLU A 55 -10.59 2.08 8.55
N LYS A 56 -9.34 2.47 8.87
CA LYS A 56 -9.02 3.85 9.28
C LYS A 56 -9.39 4.88 8.23
N ILE A 57 -9.18 4.57 6.95
CA ILE A 57 -9.56 5.50 5.87
C ILE A 57 -11.08 5.58 5.74
N GLN A 58 -11.79 4.46 5.86
CA GLN A 58 -13.26 4.48 5.83
C GLN A 58 -13.83 5.34 6.97
N GLU A 59 -13.33 5.17 8.20
CA GLU A 59 -13.71 6.00 9.35
C GLU A 59 -13.44 7.49 9.07
N LYS A 60 -12.28 7.81 8.50
CA LYS A 60 -11.96 9.19 8.10
C LYS A 60 -12.94 9.72 7.06
N MET A 61 -13.28 8.94 6.04
CA MET A 61 -14.23 9.36 5.01
C MET A 61 -15.65 9.57 5.54
N GLU A 62 -16.05 8.81 6.56
CA GLU A 62 -17.29 9.05 7.30
C GLU A 62 -17.22 10.35 8.11
N GLU A 63 -16.12 10.59 8.82
CA GLU A 63 -15.85 11.85 9.54
C GLU A 63 -15.99 13.06 8.60
N TYR A 64 -15.36 13.01 7.41
CA TYR A 64 -15.49 14.07 6.41
C TYR A 64 -16.89 14.24 5.84
N SER A 65 -17.63 13.13 5.71
CA SER A 65 -19.03 13.20 5.28
C SER A 65 -19.88 13.95 6.31
N GLN A 66 -19.66 13.71 7.60
CA GLN A 66 -20.35 14.42 8.68
C GLN A 66 -19.94 15.90 8.74
N LYS A 67 -18.63 16.18 8.63
CA LYS A 67 -18.08 17.54 8.54
C LYS A 67 -18.68 18.34 7.39
N LEU A 68 -18.83 17.74 6.21
CA LEU A 68 -19.49 18.37 5.06
C LEU A 68 -20.96 18.71 5.35
N VAL A 69 -21.72 17.79 5.96
CA VAL A 69 -23.11 18.03 6.36
C VAL A 69 -23.21 19.19 7.36
N GLU A 70 -22.26 19.30 8.30
CA GLU A 70 -22.19 20.42 9.23
C GLU A 70 -21.98 21.75 8.50
N LEU A 71 -21.03 21.81 7.55
CA LEU A 71 -20.78 23.01 6.75
C LEU A 71 -21.97 23.37 5.84
N GLU A 72 -22.65 22.38 5.25
CA GLU A 72 -23.87 22.59 4.46
C GLU A 72 -25.02 23.16 5.31
N THR A 73 -25.16 22.68 6.54
CA THR A 73 -26.16 23.19 7.48
C THR A 73 -25.85 24.64 7.89
N LYS A 74 -24.57 24.98 8.07
CA LYS A 74 -24.17 26.37 8.32
C LYS A 74 -24.39 27.25 7.10
N LEU A 75 -24.10 26.73 5.90
CA LEU A 75 -24.29 27.44 4.63
C LEU A 75 -25.73 27.92 4.45
N VAL A 76 -26.73 27.10 4.79
CA VAL A 76 -28.15 27.50 4.63
C VAL A 76 -28.55 28.65 5.57
N MET A 77 -27.86 28.83 6.68
CA MET A 77 -28.09 29.93 7.64
C MET A 77 -27.47 31.28 7.23
N LEU A 78 -26.58 31.28 6.23
CA LEU A 78 -25.92 32.49 5.76
C LEU A 78 -26.82 33.35 4.85
N ASN A 79 -26.49 34.64 4.74
CA ASN A 79 -27.09 35.55 3.75
C ASN A 79 -26.62 35.21 2.32
N GLU A 80 -27.27 35.75 1.29
CA GLU A 80 -26.98 35.39 -0.11
C GLU A 80 -25.54 35.71 -0.55
N GLN A 81 -24.96 36.81 -0.06
CA GLN A 81 -23.60 37.20 -0.40
C GLN A 81 -22.58 36.20 0.19
N ALA A 82 -22.70 35.89 1.47
CA ALA A 82 -21.83 34.93 2.15
C ALA A 82 -22.03 33.49 1.63
N LYS A 83 -23.25 33.13 1.18
CA LYS A 83 -23.52 31.85 0.50
C LYS A 83 -22.73 31.68 -0.78
N ALA A 84 -22.65 32.72 -1.61
CA ALA A 84 -21.93 32.66 -2.88
C ALA A 84 -20.43 32.46 -2.66
N GLU A 85 -19.84 33.15 -1.68
CA GLU A 85 -18.43 32.99 -1.33
C GLU A 85 -18.14 31.59 -0.78
N MET A 86 -19.00 31.04 0.08
CA MET A 86 -18.80 29.71 0.67
C MET A 86 -19.13 28.54 -0.27
N ALA A 87 -19.97 28.76 -1.29
CA ALA A 87 -20.28 27.72 -2.26
C ALA A 87 -19.05 27.20 -3.00
N ALA A 88 -18.07 28.09 -3.30
CA ALA A 88 -16.84 27.70 -3.97
C ALA A 88 -15.96 26.78 -3.09
N GLU A 89 -15.81 27.10 -1.80
CA GLU A 89 -15.03 26.27 -0.86
C GLU A 89 -15.68 24.91 -0.62
N MET A 90 -17.01 24.89 -0.53
CA MET A 90 -17.78 23.65 -0.42
C MET A 90 -17.60 22.76 -1.65
N GLU A 91 -17.58 23.33 -2.85
CA GLU A 91 -17.37 22.58 -4.08
C GLU A 91 -15.93 22.05 -4.18
N ASN A 92 -14.93 22.85 -3.79
CA ASN A 92 -13.54 22.42 -3.68
C ASN A 92 -13.40 21.22 -2.74
N LEU A 93 -13.99 21.30 -1.54
CA LEU A 93 -13.96 20.21 -0.56
C LEU A 93 -14.65 18.94 -1.07
N ARG A 94 -15.80 19.07 -1.75
CA ARG A 94 -16.49 17.93 -2.40
C ARG A 94 -15.64 17.28 -3.48
N SER A 95 -14.96 18.08 -4.31
CA SER A 95 -14.06 17.58 -5.34
C SER A 95 -12.88 16.80 -4.73
N LYS A 96 -12.27 17.32 -3.65
CA LYS A 96 -11.18 16.61 -2.95
C LYS A 96 -11.66 15.30 -2.33
N LYS A 97 -12.84 15.28 -1.70
CA LYS A 97 -13.46 14.05 -1.18
C LYS A 97 -13.69 13.01 -2.27
N ALA A 98 -14.16 13.43 -3.45
CA ALA A 98 -14.35 12.53 -4.58
C ALA A 98 -13.01 11.94 -5.07
N ALA A 99 -11.96 12.77 -5.18
CA ALA A 99 -10.62 12.33 -5.58
C ALA A 99 -10.01 11.32 -4.58
N VAL A 100 -10.18 11.56 -3.28
CA VAL A 100 -9.78 10.60 -2.23
C VAL A 100 -10.57 9.29 -2.38
N GLY A 101 -11.88 9.38 -2.66
CA GLY A 101 -12.72 8.21 -2.93
C GLY A 101 -12.27 7.36 -4.12
N GLU A 102 -11.82 7.99 -5.22
CA GLU A 102 -11.20 7.25 -6.34
C GLU A 102 -9.89 6.59 -5.93
N LYS A 103 -8.99 7.29 -5.24
CA LYS A 103 -7.71 6.73 -4.78
C LYS A 103 -7.88 5.53 -3.83
N ILE A 104 -8.91 5.56 -2.97
CA ILE A 104 -9.25 4.42 -2.11
C ILE A 104 -9.63 3.20 -2.96
N ARG A 105 -10.45 3.39 -4.01
CA ARG A 105 -10.82 2.30 -4.94
C ARG A 105 -9.60 1.72 -5.65
N GLU A 106 -8.70 2.58 -6.12
CA GLU A 106 -7.45 2.15 -6.76
C GLU A 106 -6.59 1.33 -5.78
N LEU A 107 -6.40 1.84 -4.56
CA LEU A 107 -5.62 1.21 -3.51
C LEU A 107 -6.15 -0.19 -3.14
N GLN A 108 -7.47 -0.37 -3.07
CA GLN A 108 -8.11 -1.66 -2.77
C GLN A 108 -7.76 -2.77 -3.77
N THR A 109 -7.42 -2.41 -5.01
CA THR A 109 -7.04 -3.36 -6.06
C THR A 109 -5.53 -3.55 -6.21
N ALA A 110 -4.74 -2.72 -5.52
CA ALA A 110 -3.29 -2.69 -5.66
C ALA A 110 -2.58 -3.63 -4.68
N SER A 111 -1.35 -4.02 -5.03
CA SER A 111 -0.48 -4.84 -4.19
C SER A 111 0.99 -4.53 -4.48
N GLY A 112 1.88 -4.94 -3.58
CA GLY A 112 3.32 -4.73 -3.73
C GLY A 112 3.69 -3.25 -3.82
N GLU A 113 4.63 -2.92 -4.70
CA GLU A 113 5.13 -1.54 -4.90
C GLU A 113 4.03 -0.55 -5.29
N ALA A 114 3.08 -0.98 -6.15
CA ALA A 114 1.96 -0.13 -6.57
C ALA A 114 1.03 0.24 -5.38
N TYR A 115 0.91 -0.63 -4.38
CA TYR A 115 0.13 -0.33 -3.17
C TYR A 115 0.79 0.79 -2.36
N GLU A 116 2.11 0.74 -2.18
CA GLU A 116 2.85 1.77 -1.45
C GLU A 116 2.75 3.13 -2.15
N ASP A 117 2.96 3.18 -3.47
CA ASP A 117 2.85 4.42 -4.25
C ASP A 117 1.45 5.03 -4.17
N LEU A 118 0.40 4.19 -4.28
CA LEU A 118 -0.98 4.64 -4.17
C LEU A 118 -1.33 5.08 -2.74
N LYS A 119 -0.77 4.41 -1.73
CA LYS A 119 -0.95 4.76 -0.32
C LYS A 119 -0.35 6.15 -0.03
N GLU A 120 0.87 6.42 -0.47
CA GLU A 120 1.48 7.75 -0.32
C GLU A 120 0.66 8.82 -1.04
N GLY A 121 0.21 8.53 -2.26
CA GLY A 121 -0.66 9.44 -3.02
C GLY A 121 -2.03 9.68 -2.37
N LEU A 122 -2.57 8.69 -1.66
CA LEU A 122 -3.80 8.80 -0.89
C LEU A 122 -3.60 9.62 0.38
N GLU A 123 -2.50 9.42 1.11
CA GLU A 123 -2.14 10.20 2.30
C GLU A 123 -1.97 11.69 1.96
N SER A 124 -1.31 12.01 0.85
CA SER A 124 -1.21 13.39 0.35
C SER A 124 -2.59 13.98 0.03
N ALA A 125 -3.46 13.23 -0.65
CA ALA A 125 -4.80 13.70 -1.00
C ALA A 125 -5.69 13.93 0.22
N MET A 126 -5.55 13.10 1.26
CA MET A 126 -6.24 13.30 2.55
C MET A 126 -5.73 14.55 3.26
N MET A 127 -4.41 14.81 3.25
CA MET A 127 -3.85 16.03 3.84
C MET A 127 -4.38 17.30 3.17
N GLU A 128 -4.42 17.32 1.83
CA GLU A 128 -5.01 18.45 1.11
C GLU A 128 -6.51 18.62 1.38
N MET A 129 -7.23 17.52 1.64
CA MET A 129 -8.64 17.56 2.00
C MET A 129 -8.84 18.12 3.42
N ASP A 130 -7.97 17.78 4.38
CA ASP A 130 -7.96 18.35 5.73
C ASP A 130 -7.73 19.87 5.65
N GLU A 131 -6.74 20.31 4.87
CA GLU A 131 -6.45 21.72 4.65
C GLU A 131 -7.64 22.48 4.05
N ALA A 132 -8.30 21.91 3.03
CA ALA A 132 -9.48 22.52 2.42
C ALA A 132 -10.67 22.57 3.39
N TYR A 133 -10.84 21.57 4.24
CA TYR A 133 -11.85 21.59 5.28
C TYR A 133 -11.58 22.70 6.31
N ASP A 134 -10.35 22.83 6.78
CA ASP A 134 -9.97 23.86 7.75
C ASP A 134 -10.13 25.26 7.17
N GLN A 135 -9.79 25.46 5.89
CA GLN A 135 -10.04 26.72 5.16
C GLN A 135 -11.54 27.02 5.05
N ALA A 136 -12.36 26.06 4.63
CA ALA A 136 -13.81 26.26 4.56
C ALA A 136 -14.38 26.59 5.94
N ARG A 137 -13.94 25.87 6.98
CA ARG A 137 -14.40 26.06 8.35
C ARG A 137 -13.98 27.41 8.95
N SER A 138 -12.78 27.92 8.64
CA SER A 138 -12.32 29.21 9.19
C SER A 138 -13.20 30.35 8.70
N ARG A 139 -13.69 30.28 7.46
CA ARG A 139 -14.60 31.28 6.88
C ARG A 139 -15.98 31.35 7.53
N PHE A 140 -16.41 30.28 8.19
CA PHE A 140 -17.64 30.30 9.00
C PHE A 140 -17.42 30.88 10.41
N GLN A 141 -16.16 31.04 10.83
CA GLN A 141 -15.79 31.59 12.14
C GLN A 141 -15.38 33.06 12.08
N GLU A 142 -15.10 33.59 10.88
CA GLU A 142 -14.92 35.03 10.62
C GLU A 142 -16.26 35.76 10.51
#